data_AF-A0A4V3SE50-F1
#
_entry.id   AF-A0A4V3SE50-F1
#
_cell.length_a   1.000
_cell.length_b   1.000
_cell.length_c   1.000
_cell.angle_alpha   90.00
_cell.angle_beta   90.00
_cell.angle_gamma   90.00
#
_symmetry.space_group_name_H-M   'P 1'
#
loop_
_entity.id
_entity.type
_entity.pdbx_description
1 polymer ?
#
loop_
_entity_poly.entity_id
_entity_poly.type
_entity_poly.pdbx_seq_one_letter_code
_entity_poly.pdbx_strand_id
1 'polypeptide(L)'
;MSDDESRGSSDESERERRDREERKRREEEVAQERQRKQQEKQRQEAEASKKQRKPGQKRKGLGGLSKEKKRMLKQLIMQKAAEIMKAERKKEQEKRDEYVRNKIGTLSLDGLNENDLRAKVQKLHEQLRQLEGEKYDWEEKLRRQDVEIIEMTVKANDNKGKFVKPVLKKVSKTESHMARFEKKEGSGHTLSSFRSQLKSTGHSKYALEEKDESGGKASWLKQKEEEATAPAAAQ
;
A
#
# COMPACT_ATOMS: atom_id res chain seq x y z
N MET A 1 -87.73 -54.16 -13.09
CA MET A 1 -86.63 -53.31 -13.61
C MET A 1 -86.06 -52.43 -12.50
N SER A 2 -85.75 -52.99 -11.33
CA SER A 2 -85.37 -52.18 -10.14
C SER A 2 -84.15 -52.72 -9.38
N ASP A 3 -83.55 -53.82 -9.84
CA ASP A 3 -82.40 -54.46 -9.18
C ASP A 3 -81.04 -54.11 -9.82
N ASP A 4 -81.03 -53.40 -10.96
CA ASP A 4 -79.81 -53.03 -11.68
C ASP A 4 -79.21 -51.69 -11.19
N GLU A 5 -80.06 -50.73 -10.80
CA GLU A 5 -79.62 -49.41 -10.31
C GLU A 5 -78.99 -49.47 -8.90
N SER A 6 -79.42 -50.41 -8.05
CA SER A 6 -78.92 -50.51 -6.67
C SER A 6 -77.52 -51.14 -6.57
N ARG A 7 -77.11 -51.95 -7.56
CA ARG A 7 -75.74 -52.50 -7.63
C ARG A 7 -74.74 -51.47 -8.17
N GLY A 8 -75.16 -50.62 -9.11
CA GLY A 8 -74.36 -49.50 -9.61
C GLY A 8 -74.01 -48.48 -8.53
N SER A 9 -74.99 -48.11 -7.68
CA SER A 9 -74.77 -47.12 -6.61
C SER A 9 -73.79 -47.58 -5.52
N SER A 10 -73.72 -48.87 -5.21
CA SER A 10 -72.75 -49.40 -4.24
C SER A 10 -71.34 -49.47 -4.82
N ASP A 11 -71.18 -49.88 -6.08
CA ASP A 11 -69.88 -49.95 -6.78
C ASP A 11 -69.29 -48.54 -6.97
N GLU A 12 -70.12 -47.55 -7.30
CA GLU A 12 -69.74 -46.13 -7.39
C GLU A 12 -69.22 -45.60 -6.04
N SER A 13 -69.89 -45.96 -4.94
CA SER A 13 -69.50 -45.52 -3.58
C SER A 13 -68.21 -46.17 -3.08
N GLU A 14 -67.92 -47.40 -3.47
CA GLU A 14 -66.65 -48.07 -3.18
C GLU A 14 -65.49 -47.49 -4.00
N ARG A 15 -65.74 -47.15 -5.28
CA ARG A 15 -64.76 -46.44 -6.13
C ARG A 15 -64.42 -45.08 -5.55
N GLU A 16 -65.41 -44.31 -5.10
CA GLU A 16 -65.17 -42.98 -4.51
C GLU A 16 -64.40 -43.07 -3.19
N ARG A 17 -64.65 -44.11 -2.37
CA ARG A 17 -63.87 -44.40 -1.17
C ARG A 17 -62.41 -44.74 -1.51
N ARG A 18 -62.18 -45.58 -2.51
CA ARG A 18 -60.85 -45.97 -2.97
C ARG A 18 -60.07 -44.78 -3.53
N ASP A 19 -60.72 -43.92 -4.31
CA ASP A 19 -60.14 -42.68 -4.84
C ASP A 19 -59.81 -41.67 -3.73
N ARG A 20 -60.66 -41.58 -2.70
CA ARG A 20 -60.42 -40.73 -1.53
C ARG A 20 -59.26 -41.25 -0.67
N GLU A 21 -59.11 -42.56 -0.55
CA GLU A 21 -57.97 -43.19 0.12
C GLU A 21 -56.67 -43.05 -0.69
N GLU A 22 -56.71 -43.18 -2.01
CA GLU A 22 -55.56 -42.92 -2.88
C GLU A 22 -55.12 -41.45 -2.82
N ARG A 23 -56.07 -40.51 -2.83
CA ARG A 23 -55.77 -39.08 -2.65
C ARG A 23 -55.10 -38.80 -1.31
N LYS A 24 -55.61 -39.39 -0.22
CA LYS A 24 -55.00 -39.26 1.11
C LYS A 24 -53.58 -39.82 1.14
N ARG A 25 -53.34 -41.00 0.54
CA ARG A 25 -51.99 -41.59 0.46
C ARG A 25 -51.02 -40.71 -0.33
N ARG A 26 -51.45 -40.14 -1.46
CA ARG A 26 -50.65 -39.20 -2.25
C ARG A 26 -50.37 -37.90 -1.50
N GLU A 27 -51.35 -37.37 -0.77
CA GLU A 27 -51.18 -36.18 0.08
C GLU A 27 -50.20 -36.44 1.24
N GLU A 28 -50.29 -37.60 1.88
CA GLU A 28 -49.37 -38.03 2.93
C GLU A 28 -47.94 -38.24 2.40
N GLU A 29 -47.77 -38.82 1.21
CA GLU A 29 -46.48 -38.99 0.55
C GLU A 29 -45.83 -37.64 0.22
N VAL A 30 -46.62 -36.70 -0.34
CA VAL A 30 -46.16 -35.33 -0.63
C VAL A 30 -45.83 -34.58 0.66
N ALA A 31 -46.59 -34.77 1.74
CA ALA A 31 -46.30 -34.18 3.04
C ALA A 31 -44.99 -34.73 3.64
N GLN A 32 -44.75 -36.05 3.54
CA GLN A 32 -43.50 -36.67 3.98
C GLN A 32 -42.29 -36.21 3.15
N GLU A 33 -42.43 -36.07 1.83
CA GLU A 33 -41.37 -35.54 0.96
C GLU A 33 -41.02 -34.09 1.31
N ARG A 34 -42.03 -33.25 1.58
CA ARG A 34 -41.83 -31.87 2.04
C ARG A 34 -41.11 -31.80 3.38
N GLN A 35 -41.48 -32.66 4.34
CA GLN A 35 -40.78 -32.75 5.63
C GLN A 35 -39.32 -33.19 5.47
N ARG A 36 -39.04 -34.17 4.60
CA ARG A 36 -37.67 -34.60 4.30
C ARG A 36 -36.84 -33.49 3.67
N LYS A 37 -37.36 -32.78 2.67
CA LYS A 37 -36.68 -31.61 2.06
C LYS A 37 -36.43 -30.50 3.07
N GLN A 38 -37.36 -30.25 3.98
CA GLN A 38 -37.20 -29.22 5.02
C GLN A 38 -36.15 -29.61 6.07
N GLN A 39 -36.10 -30.89 6.48
CA GLN A 39 -35.04 -31.40 7.35
C GLN A 39 -33.67 -31.41 6.68
N GLU A 40 -33.59 -31.75 5.39
CA GLU A 40 -32.34 -31.71 4.64
C GLU A 40 -31.84 -30.27 4.49
N LYS A 41 -32.72 -29.32 4.16
CA LYS A 41 -32.38 -27.89 4.12
C LYS A 41 -31.89 -27.38 5.47
N GLN A 42 -32.52 -27.77 6.57
CA GLN A 42 -32.07 -27.42 7.92
C GLN A 42 -30.71 -28.07 8.27
N ARG A 43 -30.44 -29.30 7.84
CA ARG A 43 -29.13 -29.94 8.01
C ARG A 43 -28.05 -29.23 7.21
N GLN A 44 -28.32 -28.90 5.94
CA GLN A 44 -27.41 -28.15 5.09
C GLN A 44 -27.16 -26.74 5.65
N GLU A 45 -28.18 -26.07 6.18
CA GLU A 45 -28.05 -24.75 6.82
C GLU A 45 -27.27 -24.82 8.14
N ALA A 46 -27.49 -25.86 8.96
CA ALA A 46 -26.71 -26.09 10.18
C ALA A 46 -25.25 -26.46 9.87
N GLU A 47 -24.99 -27.21 8.80
CA GLU A 47 -23.64 -27.51 8.33
C GLU A 47 -22.97 -26.26 7.74
N ALA A 48 -23.69 -25.47 6.95
CA ALA A 48 -23.23 -24.20 6.42
C ALA A 48 -22.95 -23.18 7.54
N SER A 49 -23.77 -23.17 8.59
CA SER A 49 -23.57 -22.36 9.81
C SER A 49 -22.37 -22.85 10.63
N LYS A 50 -22.18 -24.17 10.78
CA LYS A 50 -20.96 -24.75 11.40
C LYS A 50 -19.70 -24.45 10.57
N LYS A 51 -19.81 -24.39 9.24
CA LYS A 51 -18.72 -24.04 8.31
C LYS A 51 -18.49 -22.52 8.26
N GLN A 52 -19.53 -21.72 8.46
CA GLN A 52 -19.45 -20.30 8.79
C GLN A 52 -19.02 -20.10 10.25
N ARG A 53 -17.78 -20.51 10.53
CA ARG A 53 -16.81 -19.84 11.42
C ARG A 53 -17.30 -19.57 12.85
N LYS A 54 -16.77 -20.35 13.80
CA LYS A 54 -16.64 -19.92 15.21
C LYS A 54 -15.91 -18.57 15.27
N PRO A 55 -16.53 -17.49 15.77
CA PRO A 55 -15.87 -16.21 15.97
C PRO A 55 -14.94 -16.33 17.18
N GLY A 56 -13.69 -16.76 16.97
CA GLY A 56 -12.73 -16.89 18.08
C GLY A 56 -11.53 -17.79 17.81
N GLN A 57 -11.59 -18.70 16.84
CA GLN A 57 -10.38 -19.40 16.40
C GLN A 57 -9.52 -18.42 15.58
N LYS A 58 -8.58 -17.78 16.28
CA LYS A 58 -7.45 -17.09 15.67
C LYS A 58 -6.84 -18.07 14.67
N ARG A 59 -7.01 -17.79 13.37
CA ARG A 59 -6.19 -18.42 12.34
C ARG A 59 -4.75 -18.27 12.84
N LYS A 60 -4.02 -19.37 13.02
CA LYS A 60 -2.55 -19.32 13.06
C LYS A 60 -2.11 -18.82 11.68
N GLY A 61 -2.26 -17.52 11.46
CA GLY A 61 -1.94 -16.87 10.19
C GLY A 61 -0.44 -16.86 10.02
N LEU A 62 0.00 -17.30 8.84
CA LEU A 62 1.37 -17.34 8.33
C LEU A 62 2.41 -17.55 9.44
N GLY A 63 2.55 -18.83 9.81
CA GLY A 63 3.74 -19.40 10.42
C GLY A 63 4.18 -18.80 11.75
N GLY A 64 3.38 -18.87 12.82
CA GLY A 64 3.85 -18.84 14.22
C GLY A 64 4.79 -17.70 14.68
N LEU A 65 5.04 -16.69 13.84
CA LEU A 65 6.01 -15.64 14.11
C LEU A 65 5.44 -14.71 15.18
N SER A 66 6.27 -14.40 16.18
CA SER A 66 5.99 -13.38 17.17
C SER A 66 5.58 -12.07 16.47
N LYS A 67 4.66 -11.33 17.09
CA LYS A 67 4.17 -10.03 16.61
C LYS A 67 5.31 -9.07 16.27
N GLU A 68 6.39 -9.15 17.04
CA GLU A 68 7.61 -8.36 16.85
C GLU A 68 8.36 -8.73 15.56
N LYS A 69 8.57 -10.03 15.32
CA LYS A 69 9.19 -10.52 14.08
C LYS A 69 8.36 -10.16 12.84
N LYS A 70 7.02 -10.23 12.93
CA LYS A 70 6.13 -9.80 11.83
C LYS A 70 6.26 -8.30 11.54
N ARG A 71 6.42 -7.46 12.56
CA ARG A 71 6.63 -6.01 12.40
C ARG A 71 7.97 -5.71 11.74
N MET A 72 9.05 -6.34 12.23
CA MET A 72 10.40 -6.18 11.66
C MET A 72 10.44 -6.65 10.21
N LEU A 73 9.83 -7.79 9.90
CA LEU A 73 9.74 -8.29 8.52
C LEU A 73 8.97 -7.33 7.61
N LYS A 74 7.84 -6.78 8.06
CA LYS A 74 7.10 -5.76 7.28
C LYS A 74 7.97 -4.53 7.00
N GLN A 75 8.74 -4.08 7.99
CA GLN A 75 9.65 -2.95 7.82
C GLN A 75 10.74 -3.25 6.79
N LEU A 76 11.38 -4.43 6.87
CA LEU A 76 12.40 -4.86 5.91
C LEU A 76 11.83 -4.98 4.48
N ILE A 77 10.63 -5.52 4.34
CA ILE A 77 9.95 -5.60 3.03
C ILE A 77 9.68 -4.20 2.48
N MET A 78 9.22 -3.26 3.31
CA MET A 78 8.94 -1.89 2.89
C MET A 78 10.22 -1.12 2.53
N GLN A 79 11.32 -1.33 3.29
CA GLN A 79 12.64 -0.77 2.98
C GLN A 79 13.16 -1.32 1.66
N LYS A 80 13.15 -2.64 1.47
CA LYS A 80 13.55 -3.27 0.21
C LYS A 80 12.68 -2.82 -0.97
N ALA A 81 11.37 -2.70 -0.78
CA ALA A 81 10.46 -2.17 -1.81
C ALA A 81 10.80 -0.72 -2.18
N ALA A 82 11.12 0.13 -1.20
CA ALA A 82 11.53 1.51 -1.44
C ALA A 82 12.86 1.58 -2.20
N GLU A 83 13.83 0.72 -1.85
CA GLU A 83 15.10 0.58 -2.56
C GLU A 83 14.89 0.15 -4.01
N ILE A 84 14.06 -0.87 -4.25
CA ILE A 84 13.72 -1.34 -5.60
C ILE A 84 13.05 -0.21 -6.40
N MET A 85 12.06 0.49 -5.83
CA MET A 85 11.41 1.61 -6.51
C MET A 85 12.37 2.76 -6.83
N LYS A 86 13.38 3.01 -5.98
CA LYS A 86 14.40 4.03 -6.26
C LYS A 86 15.37 3.55 -7.34
N ALA A 87 15.79 2.30 -7.30
CA ALA A 87 16.66 1.70 -8.31
C ALA A 87 15.98 1.63 -9.68
N GLU A 88 14.71 1.26 -9.75
CA GLU A 88 13.91 1.27 -10.98
C GLU A 88 13.76 2.68 -11.54
N ARG A 89 13.44 3.68 -10.70
CA ARG A 89 13.40 5.09 -11.14
C ARG A 89 14.74 5.56 -11.71
N LYS A 90 15.85 5.18 -11.07
CA LYS A 90 17.19 5.52 -11.56
C LYS A 90 17.48 4.86 -12.92
N LYS A 91 17.19 3.56 -13.06
CA LYS A 91 17.35 2.84 -14.33
C LYS A 91 16.47 3.42 -15.43
N GLU A 92 15.23 3.80 -15.12
CA GLU A 92 14.33 4.40 -16.10
C GLU A 92 14.82 5.80 -16.53
N GLN A 93 15.37 6.57 -15.59
CA GLN A 93 16.01 7.84 -15.90
C GLN A 93 17.27 7.64 -16.77
N GLU A 94 18.12 6.67 -16.44
CA GLU A 94 19.31 6.33 -17.25
C GLU A 94 18.91 5.91 -18.67
N LYS A 95 17.88 5.07 -18.84
CA LYS A 95 17.34 4.71 -20.16
C LYS A 95 16.78 5.90 -20.91
N ARG A 96 16.07 6.81 -20.22
CA ARG A 96 15.57 8.05 -20.81
C ARG A 96 16.72 8.92 -21.29
N ASP A 97 17.76 9.08 -20.49
CA ASP A 97 18.93 9.88 -20.82
C ASP A 97 19.72 9.25 -21.98
N GLU A 98 19.85 7.92 -22.02
CA GLU A 98 20.44 7.17 -23.13
C GLU A 98 19.62 7.33 -24.41
N TYR A 99 18.29 7.22 -24.33
CA TYR A 99 17.39 7.45 -25.46
C TYR A 99 17.52 8.87 -26.01
N VAL A 100 17.52 9.88 -25.14
CA VAL A 100 17.68 11.28 -25.54
C VAL A 100 19.05 11.51 -26.18
N ARG A 101 20.12 10.96 -25.59
CA ARG A 101 21.48 11.04 -26.13
C ARG A 101 21.56 10.43 -27.53
N ASN A 102 20.94 9.26 -27.74
CA ASN A 102 20.93 8.59 -29.04
C ASN A 102 20.06 9.33 -30.09
N LYS A 103 18.93 9.93 -29.67
CA LYS A 103 17.98 10.57 -30.59
C LYS A 103 18.39 11.97 -31.02
N ILE A 104 19.00 12.76 -30.15
CA ILE A 104 19.40 14.15 -30.45
C ILE A 104 20.88 14.23 -30.85
N GLY A 105 21.74 13.39 -30.28
CA GLY A 105 23.19 13.45 -30.48
C GLY A 105 23.81 14.74 -29.94
N THR A 106 25.13 14.88 -30.09
CA THR A 106 25.83 16.13 -29.82
C THR A 106 25.80 17.03 -31.05
N LEU A 107 25.55 18.33 -30.86
CA LEU A 107 25.55 19.30 -31.95
C LEU A 107 27.01 19.64 -32.31
N SER A 108 27.50 19.08 -33.41
CA SER A 108 28.80 19.48 -34.00
C SER A 108 28.59 20.58 -35.03
N LEU A 109 29.27 21.71 -34.82
CA LEU A 109 29.24 22.88 -35.71
C LEU A 109 30.62 23.19 -36.31
N ASP A 110 31.66 22.44 -35.92
CA ASP A 110 33.03 22.74 -36.28
C ASP A 110 33.31 22.42 -37.76
N GLY A 111 33.88 23.39 -38.47
CA GLY A 111 34.30 23.24 -39.87
C GLY A 111 33.17 23.30 -40.92
N LEU A 112 31.95 23.70 -40.54
CA LEU A 112 30.86 23.92 -41.52
C LEU A 112 30.97 25.30 -42.18
N ASN A 113 30.73 25.35 -43.50
CA ASN A 113 30.60 26.60 -44.25
C ASN A 113 29.24 27.26 -44.00
N GLU A 114 29.09 28.54 -44.35
CA GLU A 114 27.85 29.29 -44.11
C GLU A 114 26.60 28.63 -44.72
N ASN A 115 26.73 28.08 -45.94
CA ASN A 115 25.63 27.37 -46.62
C ASN A 115 25.24 26.08 -45.87
N ASP A 116 26.23 25.32 -45.40
CA ASP A 116 26.01 24.07 -44.64
C ASP A 116 25.37 24.37 -43.28
N LEU A 117 25.75 25.50 -42.67
CA LEU A 117 25.17 25.98 -41.42
C LEU A 117 23.69 26.36 -41.61
N ARG A 118 23.35 27.08 -42.68
CA ARG A 118 21.96 27.43 -43.03
C ARG A 118 21.11 26.18 -43.27
N ALA A 119 21.63 25.21 -44.02
CA ALA A 119 20.94 23.93 -44.25
C ALA A 119 20.73 23.14 -42.95
N LYS A 120 21.73 23.13 -42.05
CA LYS A 120 21.63 22.47 -40.75
C LYS A 120 20.55 23.09 -39.86
N VAL A 121 20.46 24.42 -39.82
CA VAL A 121 19.42 25.15 -39.07
C VAL A 121 18.03 24.83 -39.60
N GLN A 122 17.85 24.83 -40.92
CA GLN A 122 16.56 24.47 -41.54
C GLN A 122 16.14 23.04 -41.19
N LYS A 123 17.08 22.08 -41.23
CA LYS A 123 16.82 20.69 -40.85
C LYS A 123 16.40 20.57 -39.38
N LEU A 124 17.09 21.23 -38.46
CA LEU A 124 16.74 21.21 -37.04
C LEU A 124 15.37 21.83 -36.78
N HIS A 125 15.03 22.91 -37.48
CA HIS A 125 13.74 23.57 -37.37
C HIS A 125 12.59 22.68 -37.87
N GLU A 126 12.77 21.98 -38.98
CA GLU A 126 11.77 21.01 -39.46
C GLU A 126 11.60 19.84 -38.49
N GLN A 127 12.69 19.32 -37.93
CA GLN A 127 12.64 18.28 -36.90
C GLN A 127 11.91 18.76 -35.63
N LEU A 128 12.14 20.01 -35.20
CA LEU A 128 11.43 20.60 -34.06
C LEU A 128 9.92 20.65 -34.31
N ARG A 129 9.50 21.14 -35.48
CA ARG A 129 8.08 21.21 -35.86
C ARG A 129 7.41 19.83 -35.80
N GLN A 130 8.07 18.78 -36.29
CA GLN A 130 7.55 17.42 -36.24
C GLN A 130 7.45 16.90 -34.79
N LEU A 131 8.48 17.12 -33.97
CA LEU A 131 8.50 16.72 -32.56
C LEU A 131 7.44 17.45 -31.72
N GLU A 132 7.14 18.71 -32.03
CA GLU A 132 6.06 19.46 -31.38
C GLU A 132 4.69 18.84 -31.67
N GLY A 133 4.45 18.41 -32.91
CA GLY A 133 3.25 17.66 -33.29
C GLY A 133 3.14 16.33 -32.52
N GLU A 134 4.22 15.53 -32.51
CA GLU A 134 4.26 14.27 -31.76
C GLU A 134 4.02 14.49 -30.25
N LYS A 135 4.61 15.54 -29.67
CA LYS A 135 4.41 15.91 -28.26
C LYS A 135 2.94 16.19 -27.97
N TYR A 136 2.28 16.96 -28.82
CA TYR A 136 0.86 17.27 -28.67
C TYR A 136 0.00 16.00 -28.70
N ASP A 137 0.25 15.10 -29.66
CA ASP A 137 -0.48 13.83 -29.75
C ASP A 137 -0.31 12.96 -28.49
N TRP A 138 0.89 12.93 -27.91
CA TRP A 138 1.15 12.24 -26.66
C TRP A 138 0.46 12.91 -25.46
N GLU A 139 0.46 14.23 -25.38
CA GLU A 139 -0.21 14.98 -24.32
C GLU A 139 -1.73 14.76 -24.34
N GLU A 140 -2.34 14.76 -25.52
CA GLU A 140 -3.77 14.45 -25.68
C GLU A 140 -4.10 13.01 -25.27
N LYS A 141 -3.27 12.04 -25.65
CA LYS A 141 -3.42 10.64 -25.20
C LYS A 141 -3.32 10.52 -23.69
N LEU A 142 -2.33 11.18 -23.07
CA LEU A 142 -2.14 11.16 -21.62
C LEU A 142 -3.33 11.82 -20.91
N ARG A 143 -3.82 12.96 -21.41
CA ARG A 143 -5.00 13.65 -20.86
C ARG A 143 -6.24 12.76 -20.89
N ARG A 144 -6.46 12.01 -21.97
CA ARG A 144 -7.56 11.02 -22.07
C ARG A 144 -7.40 9.90 -21.04
N GLN A 145 -6.19 9.36 -20.90
CA GLN A 145 -5.89 8.32 -19.91
C GLN A 145 -6.08 8.81 -18.47
N ASP A 146 -5.70 10.06 -18.16
CA ASP A 146 -5.90 10.65 -16.84
C ASP A 146 -7.40 10.75 -16.51
N VAL A 147 -8.22 11.19 -17.47
CA VAL A 147 -9.68 11.23 -17.31
C VAL A 147 -10.24 9.82 -17.08
N GLU A 148 -9.79 8.82 -17.84
CA GLU A 148 -10.19 7.43 -17.67
C GLU A 148 -9.80 6.89 -16.28
N ILE A 149 -8.59 7.17 -15.81
CA ILE A 149 -8.12 6.78 -14.46
C ILE A 149 -9.00 7.42 -13.39
N ILE A 150 -9.33 8.70 -13.53
CA ILE A 150 -10.22 9.40 -12.59
C ILE A 150 -11.60 8.73 -12.57
N GLU A 151 -12.19 8.48 -13.75
CA GLU A 151 -13.49 7.83 -13.86
C GLU A 151 -13.48 6.43 -13.22
N MET A 152 -12.47 5.63 -13.54
CA MET A 152 -12.30 4.29 -12.97
C MET A 152 -12.08 4.32 -11.46
N THR A 153 -11.34 5.33 -10.96
CA THR A 153 -11.13 5.54 -9.52
C THR A 153 -12.44 5.89 -8.82
N VAL A 154 -13.28 6.73 -9.41
CA VAL A 154 -14.63 7.05 -8.89
C VAL A 154 -15.49 5.79 -8.86
N LYS A 155 -15.58 5.04 -9.97
CA LYS A 155 -16.33 3.77 -10.03
C LYS A 155 -15.87 2.76 -8.98
N ALA A 156 -14.55 2.61 -8.80
CA ALA A 156 -13.98 1.73 -7.79
C ALA A 156 -14.36 2.16 -6.36
N ASN A 157 -14.43 3.47 -6.09
CA ASN A 157 -14.84 4.00 -4.80
C ASN A 157 -16.34 3.83 -4.54
N ASP A 158 -17.19 4.06 -5.54
CA ASP A 158 -18.63 3.84 -5.43
C ASP A 158 -18.95 2.36 -5.18
N ASN A 159 -18.25 1.45 -5.86
CA ASN A 159 -18.34 0.00 -5.63
C ASN A 159 -17.87 -0.41 -4.21
N LYS A 160 -16.88 0.29 -3.65
CA LYS A 160 -16.40 0.06 -2.29
C LYS A 160 -17.32 0.67 -1.21
N GLY A 161 -18.33 1.43 -1.65
CA GLY A 161 -19.27 2.15 -0.82
C GLY A 161 -18.68 3.48 -0.33
N LYS A 162 -19.27 4.60 -0.77
CA LYS A 162 -18.96 5.96 -0.31
C LYS A 162 -19.06 6.13 1.22
N PHE A 163 -19.84 5.25 1.87
CA PHE A 163 -19.99 5.14 3.32
C PHE A 163 -19.40 3.83 3.84
N VAL A 164 -18.08 3.69 3.81
CA VAL A 164 -17.43 2.82 4.82
C VAL A 164 -17.65 3.52 6.15
N LYS A 165 -18.74 3.17 6.87
CA LYS A 165 -19.07 3.76 8.17
C LYS A 165 -17.81 3.73 9.03
N PRO A 166 -17.15 4.87 9.30
CA PRO A 166 -15.93 4.86 10.07
C PRO A 166 -16.30 4.27 11.43
N VAL A 167 -15.64 3.19 11.83
CA VAL A 167 -15.90 2.57 13.12
C VAL A 167 -15.59 3.63 14.17
N LEU A 168 -16.62 4.21 14.77
CA LEU A 168 -16.50 5.25 15.78
C LEU A 168 -15.78 4.63 16.97
N LYS A 169 -14.46 4.86 17.05
CA LYS A 169 -13.68 4.50 18.22
C LYS A 169 -14.05 5.49 19.32
N LYS A 170 -14.33 4.99 20.52
CA LYS A 170 -14.49 5.82 21.72
C LYS A 170 -13.16 6.52 21.99
N VAL A 171 -12.98 7.71 21.44
CA VAL A 171 -11.85 8.59 21.74
C VAL A 171 -12.19 9.29 23.05
N SER A 172 -11.63 8.81 24.17
CA SER A 172 -11.65 9.63 25.38
C SER A 172 -10.62 10.76 25.19
N LYS A 173 -11.09 12.01 25.31
CA LYS A 173 -10.25 13.21 25.14
C LYS A 173 -9.06 13.21 26.10
N THR A 174 -9.21 12.57 27.27
CA THR A 174 -8.20 12.49 28.33
C THR A 174 -7.16 11.40 28.11
N GLU A 175 -7.53 10.20 27.65
CA GLU A 175 -6.58 9.10 27.39
C GLU A 175 -5.66 9.40 26.21
N SER A 176 -6.17 10.04 25.15
CA SER A 176 -5.32 10.44 24.02
C SER A 176 -4.37 11.60 24.39
N HIS A 177 -4.72 12.43 25.37
CA HIS A 177 -3.86 13.50 25.87
C HIS A 177 -2.81 12.95 26.85
N MET A 178 -3.21 12.04 27.77
CA MET A 178 -2.29 11.37 28.68
C MET A 178 -1.33 10.44 27.95
N ALA A 179 -1.80 9.64 26.98
CA ALA A 179 -0.93 8.84 26.13
C ALA A 179 0.00 9.70 25.27
N ARG A 180 -0.37 10.93 24.90
CA ARG A 180 0.54 11.89 24.26
C ARG A 180 1.57 12.43 25.23
N PHE A 181 1.25 12.67 26.50
CA PHE A 181 2.21 13.05 27.52
C PHE A 181 3.16 11.88 27.85
N GLU A 182 2.65 10.69 28.12
CA GLU A 182 3.44 9.47 28.37
C GLU A 182 4.28 9.06 27.16
N LYS A 183 3.80 9.26 25.93
CA LYS A 183 4.57 8.99 24.70
C LYS A 183 5.51 10.14 24.33
N LYS A 184 5.24 11.37 24.78
CA LYS A 184 6.17 12.51 24.68
C LYS A 184 7.31 12.37 25.70
N GLU A 185 7.08 11.70 26.83
CA GLU A 185 8.13 11.29 27.76
C GLU A 185 8.81 9.98 27.35
N GLY A 186 8.08 9.01 26.79
CA GLY A 186 8.61 7.68 26.47
C GLY A 186 9.09 7.45 25.02
N SER A 187 8.81 8.36 24.08
CA SER A 187 9.11 8.14 22.65
C SER A 187 9.38 9.44 21.87
N GLY A 188 10.59 9.99 22.05
CA GLY A 188 11.40 10.27 20.87
C GLY A 188 11.11 11.53 20.04
N HIS A 189 10.61 12.62 20.62
CA HIS A 189 11.11 13.96 20.22
C HIS A 189 12.52 14.22 20.81
N THR A 190 13.08 13.22 21.49
CA THR A 190 14.26 13.31 22.34
C THR A 190 15.51 12.68 21.74
N LEU A 191 15.54 12.21 20.48
CA LEU A 191 16.80 11.71 19.90
C LEU A 191 17.46 12.67 18.91
N SER A 192 16.70 13.44 18.12
CA SER A 192 17.28 14.42 17.19
C SER A 192 17.58 15.76 17.87
N SER A 193 16.77 16.20 18.83
CA SER A 193 17.02 17.46 19.57
C SER A 193 17.89 17.31 20.82
N PHE A 194 17.91 16.15 21.48
CA PHE A 194 18.76 15.95 22.67
C PHE A 194 20.23 15.72 22.28
N ARG A 195 20.48 15.04 21.14
CA ARG A 195 21.84 14.85 20.62
C ARG A 195 22.48 16.16 20.15
N SER A 196 21.70 17.10 19.62
CA SER A 196 22.21 18.42 19.24
C SER A 196 22.40 19.36 20.43
N GLN A 197 21.71 19.10 21.55
CA GLN A 197 21.76 19.94 22.75
C GLN A 197 22.78 19.46 23.79
N LEU A 198 23.33 18.26 23.62
CA LEU A 198 24.47 17.79 24.39
C LEU A 198 25.77 18.19 23.67
N LYS A 199 26.68 18.87 24.39
CA LYS A 199 28.07 19.03 23.92
C LYS A 199 28.68 17.63 23.80
N SER A 200 28.92 17.17 22.58
CA SER A 200 29.70 15.96 22.34
C SER A 200 31.09 16.17 22.93
N THR A 201 31.44 15.44 24.00
CA THR A 201 32.84 15.26 24.37
C THR A 201 33.43 14.45 23.23
N GLY A 202 34.19 15.08 22.34
CA GLY A 202 34.66 14.55 21.05
C GLY A 202 35.58 13.33 21.12
N HIS A 203 35.38 12.44 22.08
CA HIS A 203 36.07 11.17 22.24
C HIS A 203 35.04 10.05 22.19
N SER A 204 34.93 9.45 21.02
CA SER A 204 34.32 8.15 20.86
C SER A 204 35.24 7.12 21.54
N LYS A 205 34.88 6.63 22.74
CA LYS A 205 35.61 5.53 23.42
C LYS A 205 35.59 4.19 22.65
N TYR A 206 35.00 4.15 21.46
CA TYR A 206 34.92 2.97 20.59
C TYR A 206 35.38 3.26 19.16
N ALA A 207 35.98 4.43 18.88
CA ALA A 207 36.64 4.68 17.60
C ALA A 207 38.07 4.14 17.70
N LEU A 208 38.27 2.95 17.15
CA LEU A 208 39.59 2.39 16.86
C LEU A 208 40.14 3.09 15.61
N GLU A 209 40.60 4.32 15.76
CA GLU A 209 41.47 4.97 14.78
C GLU A 209 42.52 5.76 15.57
N GLU A 210 43.67 5.11 15.74
CA GLU A 210 44.88 5.72 16.28
C GLU A 210 45.34 6.77 15.25
N LYS A 211 44.98 8.02 15.49
CA LYS A 211 45.47 9.15 14.71
C LYS A 211 46.08 10.14 15.67
N ASP A 212 47.41 10.17 15.61
CA ASP A 212 48.33 11.07 16.30
C ASP A 212 47.72 12.45 16.53
N GLU A 213 47.45 12.77 17.80
CA GLU A 213 47.20 14.13 18.22
C GLU A 213 48.53 14.89 18.15
N SER A 214 48.68 15.64 17.07
CA SER A 214 49.75 16.62 16.86
C SER A 214 49.81 17.59 18.05
N GLY A 215 50.80 17.39 18.92
CA GLY A 215 51.11 18.25 20.05
C GLY A 215 51.52 19.66 19.63
N GLY A 216 50.53 20.56 19.52
CA GLY A 216 50.76 22.00 19.50
C GLY A 216 50.90 22.53 20.92
N LYS A 217 52.09 23.02 21.29
CA LYS A 217 52.37 23.64 22.60
C LYS A 217 51.34 24.72 22.92
N ALA A 218 50.73 24.60 24.10
CA ALA A 218 49.70 25.49 24.58
C ALA A 218 50.18 26.94 24.79
N SER A 219 49.27 27.90 24.57
CA SER A 219 49.54 29.34 24.49
C SER A 219 50.12 29.99 25.76
N TRP A 220 50.06 29.32 26.91
CA TRP A 220 50.69 29.80 28.15
C TRP A 220 52.22 29.73 28.13
N LEU A 221 52.83 28.96 27.23
CA LEU A 221 54.29 28.92 27.10
C LEU A 221 54.85 30.16 26.37
N LYS A 222 54.01 30.84 25.58
CA LYS A 222 54.43 31.97 24.73
C LYS A 222 54.49 33.30 25.48
N GLN A 223 53.68 33.46 26.53
CA GLN A 223 53.72 34.67 27.38
C GLN A 223 54.99 34.78 28.22
N LYS A 224 55.62 33.65 28.58
CA LYS A 224 56.85 33.67 29.38
C LYS A 224 58.10 34.05 28.56
N GLU A 225 58.08 33.90 27.24
CA GLU A 225 59.19 34.32 26.37
C GLU A 225 59.12 35.81 26.01
N GLU A 226 57.92 36.39 25.89
CA GLU A 226 57.77 37.84 25.68
C GLU A 226 58.09 38.66 26.93
N GLU A 227 57.78 38.17 28.14
CA GLU A 227 58.15 38.87 29.38
C GLU A 227 59.66 38.83 29.67
N ALA A 228 60.37 37.81 29.18
CA ALA A 228 61.82 37.68 29.37
C ALA A 228 62.67 38.50 28.37
N THR A 229 62.05 39.13 27.35
CA THR A 229 62.77 39.80 26.26
C THR A 229 62.52 41.31 26.17
N ALA A 230 61.83 41.94 27.12
CA ALA A 230 61.70 43.40 27.18
C ALA A 230 62.98 44.06 27.76
N PRO A 231 63.69 44.93 27.01
CA PRO A 231 64.89 45.61 27.50
C PRO A 231 64.52 46.73 28.48
N ALA A 232 65.21 46.76 29.63
CA ALA A 232 65.20 47.89 30.54
C ALA A 232 65.84 49.12 29.88
N ALA A 233 65.04 50.12 29.54
CA ALA A 233 65.51 51.42 29.05
C ALA A 233 64.85 52.58 29.83
N ALA A 234 65.68 53.22 30.65
CA ALA A 234 65.70 54.65 31.04
C ALA A 234 64.41 55.33 31.54
N GLN A 235 64.37 55.67 32.84
CA GLN A 235 64.71 57.00 33.38
C GLN A 235 64.99 56.92 34.87
#